data_AF-S0KFA7-F1
#
_entry.id   AF-S0KFA7-F1
#
_cell.length_a   1.000
_cell.length_b   1.000
_cell.length_c   1.000
_cell.angle_alpha   90.00
_cell.angle_beta   90.00
_cell.angle_gamma   90.00
#
_symmetry.space_group_name_H-M   'P 1'
#
loop_
_entity.id
_entity.type
_entity.pdbx_description
1 polymer ?
#
loop_
_entity_poly.entity_id
_entity_poly.type
_entity_poly.pdbx_seq_one_letter_code
_entity_poly.pdbx_strand_id
1 'polypeptide(L)'
;MKLTNKMFVTVQYINLNDQMIKRHLQDWLVFIRLLYQPKQMVVNHEEIQPFSLQKVHQLLNKLTEHEDLEFIVKNGPNESYFHLVDGNLLEKHLVSQEIFLRQKQMILNYLDIKMSKRGLFGYLRSYDEYLYHNTDKIEMRLEFQTSEQIEKLPKIRNKENETVVDCNQFAGYDIFYRGFCLTSCWRIYFSARYHKIIPLGVVEEVQQVEQVTKVAEDVWFVELYKDPYRWQEKINLDYQRLFRDQMGIDQLAWDNGVGILREPLIEYAYTDNIIQTVQYQNDRLQPTPKKEATHFVTRVYDLVHDNYQERRVKGVLNAQAYFPWVDEQGMKMMNYLVLNPQYSLDEGLCAYEFYLRNYLEINVTDERYHEYLAVLNIYLPDEFLTKIPYKVLKEKMVDIHFTRLKKRKQRVFFDIKKDKNHLRVNFVPFSIMKNTSEISRVGG
;
A
#
# COMPACT_ATOMS: atom_id res chain seq x y z
N MET A 1 -19.55 -12.99 7.93
CA MET A 1 -19.02 -11.91 8.76
C MET A 1 -20.16 -11.30 9.58
N LYS A 2 -19.97 -11.10 10.88
CA LYS A 2 -20.89 -10.33 11.72
C LYS A 2 -20.58 -8.84 11.58
N LEU A 3 -21.43 -8.10 10.88
CA LEU A 3 -21.22 -6.68 10.61
C LEU A 3 -21.58 -5.83 11.83
N THR A 4 -20.70 -4.90 12.19
CA THR A 4 -20.92 -3.88 13.22
C THR A 4 -21.60 -2.64 12.65
N ASN A 5 -21.49 -2.41 11.34
CA ASN A 5 -21.98 -1.24 10.61
C ASN A 5 -21.54 0.08 11.23
N LYS A 6 -20.32 0.15 11.77
CA LYS A 6 -19.78 1.40 12.32
C LYS A 6 -18.95 2.12 11.26
N MET A 7 -18.96 3.44 11.31
CA MET A 7 -18.01 4.28 10.59
C MET A 7 -16.75 4.44 11.43
N PHE A 8 -15.60 4.22 10.80
CA PHE A 8 -14.29 4.46 11.36
C PHE A 8 -13.66 5.67 10.66
N VAL A 9 -13.29 6.67 11.46
CA VAL A 9 -12.69 7.92 11.01
C VAL A 9 -11.32 8.06 11.67
N THR A 10 -10.31 8.44 10.89
CA THR A 10 -8.95 8.67 11.39
C THR A 10 -8.40 9.97 10.83
N VAL A 11 -7.70 10.74 11.68
CA VAL A 11 -6.91 11.92 11.28
C VAL A 11 -5.60 11.91 12.05
N GLN A 12 -4.49 12.08 11.32
CA GLN A 12 -3.16 12.24 11.91
C GLN A 12 -2.68 13.67 11.69
N TYR A 13 -1.99 14.23 12.68
CA TYR A 13 -1.26 15.49 12.62
C TYR A 13 0.17 15.27 13.11
N ILE A 14 1.09 16.14 12.70
CA ILE A 14 2.49 16.12 13.14
C ILE A 14 3.01 17.53 13.40
N ASN A 15 3.96 17.65 14.32
CA ASN A 15 4.64 18.88 14.73
C ASN A 15 3.65 20.00 15.16
N LEU A 16 2.67 19.64 15.99
CA LEU A 16 1.77 20.60 16.63
C LEU A 16 2.46 21.26 17.82
N ASN A 17 2.28 22.57 17.96
CA ASN A 17 2.70 23.29 19.16
C ASN A 17 1.60 23.28 20.24
N ASP A 18 1.94 23.70 21.46
CA ASP A 18 1.03 23.77 22.61
C ASP A 18 -0.34 24.40 22.33
N GLN A 19 -0.35 25.56 21.65
CA GLN A 19 -1.59 26.29 21.37
C GLN A 19 -2.47 25.51 20.38
N MET A 20 -1.85 24.89 19.39
CA MET A 20 -2.55 24.04 18.43
C MET A 20 -3.13 22.81 19.11
N ILE A 21 -2.35 22.11 19.93
CA ILE A 21 -2.80 20.92 20.68
C ILE A 21 -4.05 21.24 21.50
N LYS A 22 -4.03 22.34 22.27
CA LYS A 22 -5.18 22.78 23.07
C LYS A 22 -6.41 23.04 22.21
N ARG A 23 -6.24 23.70 21.06
CA ARG A 23 -7.33 23.94 20.11
C ARG A 23 -7.87 22.65 19.49
N HIS A 24 -6.99 21.72 19.10
CA HIS A 24 -7.39 20.42 18.56
C HIS A 24 -8.20 19.62 19.56
N LEU A 25 -7.76 19.56 20.81
CA LEU A 25 -8.49 18.87 21.87
C LEU A 25 -9.84 19.54 22.16
N GLN A 26 -9.92 20.88 22.19
CA GLN A 26 -11.20 21.58 22.34
C GLN A 26 -12.19 21.26 21.20
N ASP A 27 -11.74 21.37 19.95
CA ASP A 27 -12.54 21.05 18.78
C ASP A 27 -13.00 19.58 18.82
N TRP A 28 -12.11 18.66 19.17
CA TRP A 28 -12.40 17.23 19.30
C TRP A 28 -13.45 16.99 20.38
N LEU A 29 -13.34 17.64 21.55
CA LEU A 29 -14.33 17.52 22.62
C LEU A 29 -15.72 18.05 22.24
N VAL A 30 -15.78 19.15 21.49
CA VAL A 30 -17.03 19.66 20.97
C VAL A 30 -17.60 18.67 19.96
N PHE A 31 -16.78 18.18 19.03
CA PHE A 31 -17.18 17.24 18.00
C PHE A 31 -17.78 15.96 18.58
N ILE A 32 -17.11 15.30 19.53
CA ILE A 32 -17.62 14.06 20.13
C ILE A 32 -18.94 14.28 20.88
N ARG A 33 -19.11 15.43 21.55
CA ARG A 33 -20.33 15.78 22.30
C ARG A 33 -21.51 16.11 21.39
N LEU A 34 -21.25 16.55 20.16
CA LEU A 34 -22.27 16.73 19.12
C LEU A 34 -22.67 15.40 18.47
N LEU A 35 -21.74 14.44 18.39
CA LEU A 35 -22.03 13.11 17.87
C LEU A 35 -22.82 12.25 18.85
N TYR A 36 -22.42 12.24 20.11
CA TYR A 36 -23.03 11.40 21.14
C TYR A 36 -22.81 11.93 22.56
N GLN A 37 -23.63 11.48 23.51
CA GLN A 37 -23.46 11.82 24.93
C GLN A 37 -22.33 10.98 25.56
N PRO A 38 -21.20 11.57 25.97
CA PRO A 38 -20.12 10.84 26.63
C PRO A 38 -20.57 10.25 27.97
N LYS A 39 -20.21 9.00 28.25
CA LYS A 39 -20.53 8.33 29.53
C LYS A 39 -19.27 7.93 30.29
N GLN A 40 -18.27 7.45 29.57
CA GLN A 40 -17.03 6.91 30.14
C GLN A 40 -15.82 7.59 29.50
N MET A 41 -14.73 7.65 30.26
CA MET A 41 -13.44 8.10 29.77
C MET A 41 -12.30 7.26 30.35
N VAL A 42 -11.21 7.15 29.59
CA VAL A 42 -9.96 6.49 29.98
C VAL A 42 -8.83 7.45 29.62
N VAL A 43 -7.88 7.65 30.53
CA VAL A 43 -6.68 8.47 30.33
C VAL A 43 -5.46 7.59 30.58
N ASN A 44 -4.48 7.55 29.68
CA ASN A 44 -3.20 6.84 29.82
C ASN A 44 -3.33 5.38 30.31
N HIS A 45 -4.32 4.66 29.76
CA HIS A 45 -4.66 3.28 30.15
C HIS A 45 -5.02 3.07 31.63
N GLU A 46 -5.40 4.13 32.36
CA GLU A 46 -5.96 4.01 33.70
C GLU A 46 -7.34 3.34 33.70
N GLU A 47 -7.90 3.11 34.89
CA GLU A 47 -9.24 2.55 35.05
C GLU A 47 -10.31 3.40 34.33
N ILE A 48 -11.36 2.72 33.86
CA ILE A 48 -12.51 3.37 33.23
C ILE A 48 -13.23 4.25 34.26
N GLN A 49 -13.34 5.54 33.98
CA GLN A 49 -14.00 6.52 34.85
C GLN A 49 -15.26 7.09 34.20
N PRO A 50 -16.24 7.57 34.98
CA PRO A 50 -17.31 8.40 34.45
C PRO A 50 -16.76 9.64 33.76
N PHE A 51 -17.33 10.00 32.60
CA PHE A 51 -16.90 11.18 31.87
C PHE A 51 -17.10 12.45 32.71
N SER A 52 -16.04 13.26 32.85
CA SER A 52 -16.08 14.54 33.57
C SER A 52 -15.45 15.64 32.72
N LEU A 53 -16.29 16.58 32.27
CA LEU A 53 -15.83 17.74 31.51
C LEU A 53 -14.83 18.60 32.30
N GLN A 54 -14.98 18.66 33.63
CA GLN A 54 -14.06 19.40 34.50
C GLN A 54 -12.66 18.77 34.50
N LYS A 55 -12.56 17.43 34.60
CA LYS A 55 -11.27 16.72 34.53
C LYS A 55 -10.60 16.94 33.18
N VAL A 56 -11.37 16.92 32.10
CA VAL A 56 -10.84 17.20 30.76
C VAL A 56 -10.31 18.63 30.62
N HIS A 57 -11.00 19.63 31.18
CA HIS A 57 -10.48 21.01 31.20
C HIS A 57 -9.18 21.12 32.03
N GLN A 58 -9.05 20.35 33.11
CA GLN A 58 -7.81 20.31 33.88
C GLN A 58 -6.66 19.69 33.08
N LEU A 59 -6.92 18.64 32.31
CA LEU A 59 -5.94 18.05 31.37
C LEU A 59 -5.52 19.07 30.30
N LEU A 60 -6.49 19.75 29.67
CA LEU A 60 -6.27 20.82 28.69
C LEU A 60 -5.29 21.90 29.18
N ASN A 61 -5.40 22.30 30.46
CA ASN A 61 -4.56 23.35 31.01
C ASN A 61 -3.11 22.92 31.25
N LYS A 62 -2.87 21.61 31.40
CA LYS A 62 -1.55 21.03 31.67
C LYS A 62 -0.84 20.51 30.43
N LEU A 63 -1.56 20.32 29.33
CA LEU A 63 -1.04 19.79 28.07
C LEU A 63 0.06 20.67 27.48
N THR A 64 1.17 20.02 27.15
CA THR A 64 2.32 20.56 26.40
C THR A 64 2.62 19.66 25.20
N GLU A 65 3.46 20.13 24.28
CA GLU A 65 3.88 19.38 23.08
C GLU A 65 4.75 18.15 23.38
N HIS A 66 5.37 18.07 24.56
CA HIS A 66 6.20 16.93 24.97
C HIS A 66 5.44 15.88 25.80
N GLU A 67 4.12 15.99 25.89
CA GLU A 67 3.30 15.01 26.60
C GLU A 67 3.13 13.72 25.79
N ASP A 68 3.04 12.61 26.53
CA ASP A 68 2.46 11.36 26.08
C ASP A 68 1.08 11.22 26.75
N LEU A 69 0.03 11.48 25.97
CA LEU A 69 -1.34 11.47 26.44
C LEU A 69 -2.20 10.62 25.51
N GLU A 70 -2.76 9.55 26.06
CA GLU A 70 -3.86 8.81 25.47
C GLU A 70 -5.17 9.15 26.18
N PHE A 71 -6.18 9.55 25.40
CA PHE A 71 -7.49 9.88 25.91
C PHE A 71 -8.61 9.24 25.08
N ILE A 72 -9.42 8.41 25.74
CA ILE A 72 -10.53 7.69 25.12
C ILE A 72 -11.84 8.10 25.75
N VAL A 73 -12.86 8.40 24.94
CA VAL A 73 -14.20 8.75 25.40
C VAL A 73 -15.25 7.84 24.75
N LYS A 74 -16.09 7.19 25.56
CA LYS A 74 -17.04 6.16 25.12
C LYS A 74 -18.46 6.43 25.59
N ASN A 75 -19.44 5.86 24.89
CA ASN A 75 -20.84 5.81 25.35
C ASN A 75 -21.55 4.47 25.13
N GLY A 76 -20.78 3.39 24.92
CA GLY A 76 -21.28 2.07 24.55
C GLY A 76 -20.84 1.71 23.14
N PRO A 77 -21.68 1.89 22.10
CA PRO A 77 -21.31 1.52 20.74
C PRO A 77 -20.33 2.50 20.07
N ASN A 78 -20.18 3.72 20.61
CA ASN A 78 -19.30 4.74 20.05
C ASN A 78 -18.08 4.98 20.94
N GLU A 79 -16.98 5.28 20.28
CA GLU A 79 -15.68 5.52 20.90
C GLU A 79 -14.96 6.62 20.12
N SER A 80 -14.28 7.52 20.82
CA SER A 80 -13.37 8.47 20.23
C SER A 80 -12.05 8.42 20.99
N TYR A 81 -10.96 8.48 20.26
CA TYR A 81 -9.59 8.32 20.72
C TYR A 81 -8.79 9.55 20.31
N PHE A 82 -7.99 10.06 21.24
CA PHE A 82 -7.10 11.19 21.06
C PHE A 82 -5.76 10.81 21.67
N HIS A 83 -4.72 10.71 20.85
CA HIS A 83 -3.39 10.29 21.30
C HIS A 83 -2.34 11.27 20.83
N LEU A 84 -1.66 11.89 21.79
CA LEU A 84 -0.62 12.88 21.58
C LEU A 84 0.72 12.29 22.04
N VAL A 85 1.72 12.34 21.16
CA VAL A 85 3.11 11.98 21.47
C VAL A 85 4.04 12.94 20.73
N ASP A 86 4.84 13.70 21.47
CA ASP A 86 5.85 14.63 20.93
C ASP A 86 5.32 15.54 19.81
N GLY A 87 4.18 16.20 20.05
CA GLY A 87 3.52 17.09 19.10
C GLY A 87 2.84 16.38 17.92
N ASN A 88 2.85 15.05 17.88
CA ASN A 88 2.12 14.24 16.90
C ASN A 88 0.79 13.81 17.51
N LEU A 89 -0.30 14.08 16.79
CA LEU A 89 -1.65 13.80 17.27
C LEU A 89 -2.34 12.80 16.35
N LEU A 90 -2.92 11.75 16.93
CA LEU A 90 -3.80 10.80 16.26
C LEU A 90 -5.21 10.91 16.84
N GLU A 91 -6.17 11.28 16.01
CA GLU A 91 -7.59 11.26 16.32
C GLU A 91 -8.23 10.05 15.62
N LYS A 92 -8.98 9.22 16.37
CA LYS A 92 -9.83 8.18 15.79
C LYS A 92 -11.24 8.28 16.33
N HIS A 93 -12.23 7.98 15.50
CA HIS A 93 -13.63 7.91 15.91
C HIS A 93 -14.28 6.65 15.35
N LEU A 94 -14.96 5.93 16.22
CA LEU A 94 -15.80 4.81 15.89
C LEU A 94 -17.25 5.19 16.21
N VAL A 95 -18.06 5.33 15.17
CA VAL A 95 -19.40 5.91 15.26
C VAL A 95 -20.43 4.94 14.68
N SER A 96 -21.57 4.77 15.34
CA SER A 96 -22.65 3.90 14.85
C SER A 96 -23.22 4.42 13.52
N GLN A 97 -23.77 3.50 12.72
CA GLN A 97 -24.40 3.84 11.44
C GLN A 97 -25.44 4.96 11.58
N GLU A 98 -26.30 4.88 12.61
CA GLU A 98 -27.35 5.85 12.86
C GLU A 98 -26.80 7.27 13.04
N ILE A 99 -25.78 7.42 13.90
CA ILE A 99 -25.16 8.73 14.15
C ILE A 99 -24.46 9.22 12.89
N PHE A 100 -23.72 8.34 12.19
CA PHE A 100 -23.04 8.71 10.96
C PHE A 100 -24.03 9.20 9.90
N LEU A 101 -25.12 8.48 9.65
CA LEU A 101 -26.11 8.88 8.64
C LEU A 101 -26.81 10.20 9.03
N ARG A 102 -27.14 10.38 10.31
CA ARG A 102 -27.75 11.63 10.81
C ARG A 102 -26.81 12.83 10.75
N GLN A 103 -25.52 12.62 11.02
CA GLN A 103 -24.51 13.68 11.17
C GLN A 103 -23.46 13.68 10.05
N LYS A 104 -23.75 13.03 8.91
CA LYS A 104 -22.78 12.79 7.82
C LYS A 104 -22.07 14.07 7.42
N GLN A 105 -22.83 15.13 7.12
CA GLN A 105 -22.25 16.40 6.69
C GLN A 105 -21.36 17.04 7.75
N MET A 106 -21.73 16.95 9.03
CA MET A 106 -20.91 17.48 10.12
C MET A 106 -19.58 16.73 10.24
N ILE A 107 -19.60 15.40 10.12
CA ILE A 107 -18.39 14.56 10.17
C ILE A 107 -17.47 14.89 8.99
N LEU A 108 -18.02 14.96 7.77
CA LEU A 108 -17.23 15.31 6.58
C LEU A 108 -16.65 16.72 6.68
N ASN A 109 -17.45 17.72 7.09
CA ASN A 109 -16.96 19.08 7.29
C ASN A 109 -15.88 19.18 8.38
N TYR A 110 -16.00 18.39 9.46
CA TYR A 110 -14.97 18.33 10.50
C TYR A 110 -13.64 17.89 9.89
N LEU A 111 -13.64 16.81 9.11
CA LEU A 111 -12.44 16.31 8.43
C LEU A 111 -11.86 17.30 7.43
N ASP A 112 -12.70 17.91 6.59
CA ASP A 112 -12.26 18.92 5.62
C ASP A 112 -11.52 20.07 6.33
N ILE A 113 -12.08 20.58 7.44
CA ILE A 113 -11.47 21.64 8.25
C ILE A 113 -10.18 21.16 8.91
N LYS A 114 -10.17 19.95 9.48
CA LYS A 114 -9.00 19.41 10.17
C LYS A 114 -7.84 19.16 9.22
N MET A 115 -8.11 18.57 8.06
CA MET A 115 -7.11 18.35 7.03
C MET A 115 -6.56 19.67 6.49
N SER A 116 -7.42 20.66 6.25
CA SER A 116 -7.01 22.02 5.83
C SER A 116 -6.14 22.74 6.88
N LYS A 117 -6.27 22.38 8.16
CA LYS A 117 -5.54 22.97 9.29
C LYS A 117 -4.44 22.04 9.82
N ARG A 118 -3.55 21.56 8.93
CA ARG A 118 -2.33 20.77 9.25
C ARG A 118 -2.52 19.27 9.43
N GLY A 119 -3.65 18.70 9.01
CA GLY A 119 -3.75 17.24 8.92
C GLY A 119 -2.68 16.67 7.99
N LEU A 120 -1.97 15.64 8.45
CA LEU A 120 -0.99 14.90 7.66
C LEU A 120 -1.71 14.00 6.65
N PHE A 121 -2.62 13.17 7.15
CA PHE A 121 -3.53 12.35 6.36
C PHE A 121 -4.80 12.09 7.18
N GLY A 122 -5.87 11.70 6.50
CA GLY A 122 -7.09 11.27 7.15
C GLY A 122 -7.88 10.35 6.25
N TYR A 123 -8.75 9.53 6.84
CA TYR A 123 -9.61 8.66 6.07
C TYR A 123 -10.89 8.29 6.82
N LEU A 124 -11.89 7.87 6.05
CA LEU A 124 -13.15 7.35 6.53
C LEU A 124 -13.45 6.04 5.82
N ARG A 125 -13.95 5.07 6.59
CA ARG A 125 -14.29 3.75 6.08
C ARG A 125 -15.25 3.02 6.99
N SER A 126 -15.86 1.96 6.48
CA SER A 126 -16.55 1.01 7.33
C SER A 126 -15.54 0.36 8.29
N TYR A 127 -15.88 0.28 9.58
CA TYR A 127 -15.05 -0.42 10.56
C TYR A 127 -14.97 -1.92 10.26
N ASP A 128 -16.03 -2.48 9.68
CA ASP A 128 -16.06 -3.87 9.24
C ASP A 128 -15.03 -4.11 8.11
N GLU A 129 -14.92 -3.15 7.18
CA GLU A 129 -13.93 -3.20 6.11
C GLU A 129 -12.50 -3.05 6.65
N TYR A 130 -12.30 -2.16 7.63
CA TYR A 130 -11.02 -2.03 8.34
C TYR A 130 -10.61 -3.37 8.98
N LEU A 131 -11.48 -3.98 9.79
CA LEU A 131 -11.17 -5.27 10.43
C LEU A 131 -10.92 -6.38 9.40
N TYR A 132 -11.75 -6.46 8.36
CA TYR A 132 -11.63 -7.49 7.34
C TYR A 132 -10.32 -7.38 6.56
N HIS A 133 -9.88 -6.16 6.21
CA HIS A 133 -8.65 -5.94 5.46
C HIS A 133 -7.39 -5.92 6.32
N ASN A 134 -7.47 -5.61 7.63
CA ASN A 134 -6.28 -5.34 8.46
C ASN A 134 -6.02 -6.33 9.60
N THR A 135 -6.89 -7.31 9.84
CA THR A 135 -6.65 -8.34 10.87
C THR A 135 -6.01 -9.59 10.25
N ASP A 136 -4.73 -9.82 10.45
CA ASP A 136 -3.99 -10.97 9.90
C ASP A 136 -4.14 -12.25 10.74
N LYS A 137 -4.17 -12.12 12.07
CA LYS A 137 -4.23 -13.23 13.04
C LYS A 137 -5.55 -13.98 12.98
N ILE A 138 -5.48 -15.29 12.79
CA ILE A 138 -6.65 -16.16 12.64
C ILE A 138 -7.54 -16.11 13.88
N GLU A 139 -6.95 -16.10 15.08
CA GLU A 139 -7.70 -16.08 16.34
C GLU A 139 -8.54 -14.81 16.48
N MET A 140 -7.97 -13.66 16.13
CA MET A 140 -8.67 -12.37 16.16
C MET A 140 -9.78 -12.31 15.10
N ARG A 141 -9.59 -12.95 13.94
CA ARG A 141 -10.63 -12.99 12.90
C ARG A 141 -11.87 -13.80 13.31
N LEU A 142 -11.73 -14.80 14.19
CA LEU A 142 -12.85 -15.60 14.70
C LEU A 142 -13.87 -14.76 15.47
N GLU A 143 -13.51 -13.57 15.94
CA GLU A 143 -14.44 -12.64 16.58
C GLU A 143 -15.52 -12.11 15.62
N PHE A 144 -15.23 -12.09 14.31
CA PHE A 144 -16.14 -11.52 13.31
C PHE A 144 -16.35 -12.38 12.05
N GLN A 145 -15.61 -13.48 11.87
CA GLN A 145 -15.76 -14.43 10.76
C GLN A 145 -15.83 -15.89 11.22
N THR A 146 -16.44 -16.74 10.40
CA THR A 146 -16.45 -18.19 10.64
C THR A 146 -15.14 -18.84 10.16
N SER A 147 -14.79 -20.00 10.70
CA SER A 147 -13.62 -20.76 10.26
C SER A 147 -13.65 -21.09 8.76
N GLU A 148 -14.82 -21.45 8.21
CA GLU A 148 -15.01 -21.71 6.78
C GLU A 148 -14.72 -20.46 5.92
N GLN A 149 -15.07 -19.27 6.41
CA GLN A 149 -14.75 -18.02 5.73
C GLN A 149 -13.25 -17.72 5.75
N ILE A 150 -12.57 -18.01 6.87
CA ILE A 150 -11.13 -17.80 7.05
C ILE A 150 -10.32 -18.80 6.21
N GLU A 151 -10.80 -20.03 6.06
CA GLU A 151 -10.13 -21.06 5.25
C GLU A 151 -9.96 -20.62 3.79
N LYS A 152 -10.94 -19.89 3.24
CA LYS A 152 -10.93 -19.37 1.86
C LYS A 152 -10.02 -18.14 1.65
N LEU A 153 -9.54 -17.51 2.73
CA LEU A 153 -8.67 -16.34 2.64
C LEU A 153 -7.24 -16.72 2.24
N PRO A 154 -6.54 -15.84 1.51
CA PRO A 154 -5.12 -16.04 1.20
C PRO A 154 -4.32 -16.09 2.50
N LYS A 155 -3.29 -16.94 2.52
CA LYS A 155 -2.47 -17.19 3.71
C LYS A 155 -0.99 -17.09 3.38
N ILE A 156 -0.24 -16.61 4.36
CA ILE A 156 1.21 -16.43 4.31
C ILE A 156 1.78 -16.83 5.67
N ARG A 157 3.09 -17.02 5.75
CA ARG A 157 3.83 -17.16 6.99
C ARG A 157 4.32 -15.80 7.44
N ASN A 158 4.22 -15.50 8.73
CA ASN A 158 4.82 -14.29 9.31
C ASN A 158 6.32 -14.52 9.63
N LYS A 159 6.95 -13.54 10.29
CA LYS A 159 8.37 -13.62 10.68
C LYS A 159 8.64 -14.71 11.73
N GLU A 160 7.62 -15.05 12.51
CA GLU A 160 7.59 -16.11 13.51
C GLU A 160 7.28 -17.49 12.90
N ASN A 161 7.14 -17.58 11.57
CA ASN A 161 6.79 -18.80 10.82
C ASN A 161 5.40 -19.38 11.16
N GLU A 162 4.50 -18.55 11.68
CA GLU A 162 3.09 -18.87 11.92
C GLU A 162 2.27 -18.60 10.65
N THR A 163 1.23 -19.41 10.42
CA THR A 163 0.31 -19.17 9.31
C THR A 163 -0.69 -18.08 9.67
N VAL A 164 -0.66 -16.97 8.93
CA VAL A 164 -1.57 -15.83 9.08
C VAL A 164 -2.29 -15.55 7.76
N VAL A 165 -3.32 -14.70 7.80
CA VAL A 165 -3.97 -14.21 6.58
C VAL A 165 -3.08 -13.19 5.88
N ASP A 166 -2.88 -13.33 4.57
CA ASP A 166 -2.11 -12.38 3.77
C ASP A 166 -2.96 -11.13 3.47
N CYS A 167 -2.90 -10.15 4.39
CA CYS A 167 -3.65 -8.92 4.24
C CYS A 167 -3.23 -8.08 3.03
N ASN A 168 -2.01 -8.25 2.50
CA ASN A 168 -1.56 -7.53 1.30
C ASN A 168 -2.42 -7.82 0.05
N GLN A 169 -3.12 -8.95 0.04
CA GLN A 169 -4.04 -9.29 -1.05
C GLN A 169 -5.33 -8.47 -1.00
N PHE A 170 -5.65 -7.85 0.13
CA PHE A 170 -6.86 -7.06 0.28
C PHE A 170 -6.66 -5.62 -0.18
N ALA A 171 -7.67 -5.08 -0.87
CA ALA A 171 -7.57 -3.78 -1.50
C ALA A 171 -7.45 -2.63 -0.48
N GLY A 172 -8.20 -2.68 0.62
CA GLY A 172 -8.16 -1.64 1.67
C GLY A 172 -7.17 -1.92 2.80
N TYR A 173 -6.15 -2.76 2.60
CA TYR A 173 -5.13 -2.99 3.62
C TYR A 173 -4.29 -1.73 3.85
N ASP A 174 -4.11 -1.35 5.11
CA ASP A 174 -3.35 -0.19 5.55
C ASP A 174 -1.87 -0.55 5.59
N ILE A 175 -1.06 0.14 4.77
CA ILE A 175 0.39 0.04 4.85
C ILE A 175 0.98 1.34 5.39
N PHE A 176 1.77 1.25 6.44
CA PHE A 176 2.49 2.40 6.99
C PHE A 176 3.84 2.57 6.31
N TYR A 177 4.00 3.67 5.57
CA TYR A 177 5.21 4.00 4.85
C TYR A 177 5.67 5.42 5.18
N ARG A 178 6.91 5.57 5.69
CA ARG A 178 7.52 6.86 6.06
C ARG A 178 6.63 7.76 6.94
N GLY A 179 5.84 7.16 7.83
CA GLY A 179 4.93 7.87 8.73
C GLY A 179 3.53 8.19 8.16
N PHE A 180 3.21 7.70 6.96
CA PHE A 180 1.90 7.86 6.33
C PHE A 180 1.17 6.52 6.27
N CYS A 181 -0.16 6.56 6.40
CA CYS A 181 -1.01 5.41 6.11
C CYS A 181 -1.40 5.42 4.63
N LEU A 182 -0.87 4.46 3.87
CA LEU A 182 -1.26 4.15 2.50
C LEU A 182 -2.43 3.16 2.56
N THR A 183 -3.63 3.63 2.25
CA THR A 183 -4.86 2.82 2.26
C THR A 183 -5.64 3.03 0.97
N SER A 184 -6.63 2.18 0.76
CA SER A 184 -7.60 2.32 -0.32
C SER A 184 -9.00 2.03 0.20
N CYS A 185 -9.51 2.92 1.04
CA CYS A 185 -10.83 2.82 1.63
C CYS A 185 -11.78 3.91 1.09
N TRP A 186 -13.02 3.96 1.57
CA TRP A 186 -14.10 4.78 1.00
C TRP A 186 -13.71 6.24 0.70
N ARG A 187 -13.21 7.00 1.67
CA ARG A 187 -12.77 8.38 1.49
C ARG A 187 -11.41 8.63 2.14
N ILE A 188 -10.48 9.21 1.41
CA ILE A 188 -9.07 9.37 1.80
C ILE A 188 -8.64 10.80 1.54
N TYR A 189 -7.92 11.41 2.47
CA TYR A 189 -7.40 12.77 2.39
C TYR A 189 -5.88 12.79 2.26
N PHE A 190 -5.40 13.55 1.28
CA PHE A 190 -4.00 13.74 0.93
C PHE A 190 -3.62 15.20 1.20
N SER A 191 -2.65 15.41 2.10
CA SER A 191 -2.05 16.74 2.31
C SER A 191 -0.83 16.94 1.41
N ALA A 192 -0.35 18.18 1.33
CA ALA A 192 0.91 18.54 0.67
C ALA A 192 2.08 17.62 1.03
N ARG A 193 2.13 17.15 2.28
CA ARG A 193 3.22 16.28 2.76
C ARG A 193 3.17 14.89 2.13
N TYR A 194 1.98 14.41 1.78
CA TYR A 194 1.77 13.14 1.08
C TYR A 194 2.38 13.19 -0.33
N HIS A 195 2.49 14.38 -0.93
CA HIS A 195 3.07 14.58 -2.27
C HIS A 195 4.57 14.25 -2.35
N LYS A 196 5.24 14.18 -1.19
CA LYS A 196 6.64 13.69 -1.09
C LYS A 196 6.76 12.18 -1.22
N ILE A 197 5.63 11.46 -1.20
CA ILE A 197 5.58 10.01 -1.43
C ILE A 197 4.88 9.78 -2.75
N ILE A 198 3.63 10.24 -2.89
CA ILE A 198 2.84 10.06 -4.10
C ILE A 198 2.61 11.44 -4.73
N PRO A 199 3.25 11.77 -5.87
CA PRO A 199 3.13 13.09 -6.49
C PRO A 199 1.68 13.50 -6.72
N LEU A 200 1.36 14.78 -6.52
CA LEU A 200 0.00 15.30 -6.62
C LEU A 200 -0.67 14.94 -7.95
N GLY A 201 0.04 15.03 -9.07
CA GLY A 201 -0.50 14.67 -10.39
C GLY A 201 -1.00 13.21 -10.49
N VAL A 202 -0.47 12.30 -9.67
CA VAL A 202 -0.99 10.92 -9.58
C VAL A 202 -2.35 10.89 -8.86
N VAL A 203 -2.51 11.68 -7.80
CA VAL A 203 -3.77 11.82 -7.05
C VAL A 203 -4.85 12.48 -7.91
N GLU A 204 -4.51 13.56 -8.62
CA GLU A 204 -5.44 14.35 -9.44
C GLU A 204 -5.98 13.56 -10.64
N GLU A 205 -5.14 12.71 -11.25
CA GLU A 205 -5.50 11.94 -12.45
C GLU A 205 -6.09 10.56 -12.14
N VAL A 206 -6.37 10.24 -10.87
CA VAL A 206 -6.93 8.94 -10.55
C VAL A 206 -8.30 8.76 -11.21
N GLN A 207 -8.48 7.66 -11.93
CA GLN A 207 -9.66 7.38 -12.72
C GLN A 207 -10.56 6.35 -12.05
N GLN A 208 -11.82 6.33 -12.47
CA GLN A 208 -12.81 5.34 -12.02
C GLN A 208 -13.00 5.35 -10.50
N VAL A 209 -13.12 6.56 -9.95
CA VAL A 209 -13.50 6.84 -8.57
C VAL A 209 -14.78 7.69 -8.59
N GLU A 210 -15.47 7.80 -7.46
CA GLU A 210 -16.68 8.64 -7.38
C GLU A 210 -16.33 10.12 -7.56
N GLN A 211 -15.27 10.60 -6.90
CA GLN A 211 -14.79 11.98 -7.05
C GLN A 211 -13.37 12.17 -6.53
N VAL A 212 -12.71 13.17 -7.12
CA VAL A 212 -11.42 13.73 -6.70
C VAL A 212 -11.64 15.22 -6.48
N THR A 213 -11.48 15.69 -5.25
CA THR A 213 -11.90 17.05 -4.87
C THR A 213 -10.84 17.75 -4.05
N LYS A 214 -10.49 18.97 -4.47
CA LYS A 214 -9.64 19.89 -3.72
C LYS A 214 -10.45 20.58 -2.63
N VAL A 215 -10.06 20.42 -1.36
CA VAL A 215 -10.75 21.05 -0.20
C VAL A 215 -10.00 22.26 0.36
N ALA A 216 -8.69 22.34 0.15
CA ALA A 216 -7.87 23.51 0.44
C ALA A 216 -6.70 23.59 -0.55
N GLU A 217 -5.89 24.65 -0.46
CA GLU A 217 -4.77 24.94 -1.36
C GLU A 217 -3.88 23.70 -1.64
N ASP A 218 -3.57 22.91 -0.61
CA ASP A 218 -2.75 21.71 -0.71
C ASP A 218 -3.40 20.46 -0.09
N VAL A 219 -4.73 20.39 -0.12
CA VAL A 219 -5.45 19.23 0.43
C VAL A 219 -6.49 18.74 -0.57
N TRP A 220 -6.37 17.46 -0.88
CA TRP A 220 -7.28 16.74 -1.77
C TRP A 220 -7.93 15.60 -1.01
N PHE A 221 -9.16 15.24 -1.38
CA PHE A 221 -9.69 13.94 -1.05
C PHE A 221 -10.09 13.17 -2.30
N VAL A 222 -10.02 11.86 -2.17
CA VAL A 222 -10.56 10.91 -3.13
C VAL A 222 -11.67 10.12 -2.45
N GLU A 223 -12.83 10.03 -3.09
CA GLU A 223 -13.91 9.14 -2.68
C GLU A 223 -14.08 8.06 -3.75
N LEU A 224 -14.03 6.79 -3.33
CA LEU A 224 -13.95 5.67 -4.25
C LEU A 224 -15.32 5.22 -4.77
N TYR A 225 -16.36 5.31 -3.94
CA TYR A 225 -17.72 4.86 -4.25
C TYR A 225 -18.74 5.54 -3.32
N LYS A 226 -20.04 5.44 -3.64
CA LYS A 226 -21.10 6.24 -3.00
C LYS A 226 -21.41 5.87 -1.54
N ASP A 227 -21.50 4.57 -1.25
CA ASP A 227 -21.97 4.07 0.06
C ASP A 227 -20.86 3.29 0.78
N PRO A 228 -20.29 3.83 1.88
CA PRO A 228 -19.24 3.16 2.64
C PRO A 228 -19.64 1.81 3.23
N TYR A 229 -20.93 1.56 3.46
CA TYR A 229 -21.42 0.32 4.07
C TYR A 229 -21.59 -0.83 3.07
N ARG A 230 -21.44 -0.54 1.77
CA ARG A 230 -21.50 -1.54 0.68
C ARG A 230 -20.11 -1.96 0.19
N TRP A 231 -19.08 -1.81 1.03
CA TRP A 231 -17.68 -2.08 0.67
C TRP A 231 -17.43 -3.52 0.19
N GLN A 232 -18.19 -4.50 0.70
CA GLN A 232 -18.07 -5.92 0.34
C GLN A 232 -18.58 -6.25 -1.07
N GLU A 233 -19.24 -5.31 -1.74
CA GLU A 233 -19.68 -5.52 -3.12
C GLU A 233 -18.48 -5.61 -4.06
N LYS A 234 -18.54 -6.56 -4.98
CA LYS A 234 -17.44 -6.81 -5.91
C LYS A 234 -17.00 -5.55 -6.65
N ILE A 235 -17.94 -4.74 -7.12
CA ILE A 235 -17.65 -3.45 -7.79
C ILE A 235 -16.88 -2.47 -6.88
N ASN A 236 -17.21 -2.40 -5.59
CA ASN A 236 -16.56 -1.48 -4.65
C ASN A 236 -15.18 -2.00 -4.23
N LEU A 237 -15.00 -3.32 -4.14
CA LEU A 237 -13.68 -3.93 -3.98
C LEU A 237 -12.81 -3.70 -5.22
N ASP A 238 -13.39 -3.72 -6.42
CA ASP A 238 -12.70 -3.45 -7.67
C ASP A 238 -12.28 -1.97 -7.76
N TYR A 239 -13.13 -1.02 -7.32
CA TYR A 239 -12.73 0.40 -7.19
C TYR A 239 -11.57 0.59 -6.21
N GLN A 240 -11.60 -0.08 -5.05
CA GLN A 240 -10.48 -0.04 -4.10
C GLN A 240 -9.21 -0.62 -4.73
N ARG A 241 -9.31 -1.78 -5.38
CA ARG A 241 -8.14 -2.41 -5.98
C ARG A 241 -7.55 -1.53 -7.07
N LEU A 242 -8.38 -1.01 -7.96
CA LEU A 242 -7.94 -0.15 -9.05
C LEU A 242 -7.32 1.16 -8.54
N PHE A 243 -7.89 1.77 -7.49
CA PHE A 243 -7.28 2.93 -6.84
C PHE A 243 -5.90 2.59 -6.27
N ARG A 244 -5.81 1.51 -5.48
CA ARG A 244 -4.55 1.04 -4.89
C ARG A 244 -3.46 0.81 -5.94
N ASP A 245 -3.83 0.18 -7.05
CA ASP A 245 -2.91 -0.15 -8.14
C ASP A 245 -2.49 1.11 -8.93
N GLN A 246 -3.41 2.06 -9.16
CA GLN A 246 -3.11 3.37 -9.78
C GLN A 246 -2.17 4.23 -8.94
N MET A 247 -2.32 4.16 -7.61
CA MET A 247 -1.44 4.84 -6.66
C MET A 247 -0.11 4.09 -6.47
N GLY A 248 -0.01 2.84 -6.91
CA GLY A 248 1.16 1.97 -6.75
C GLY A 248 1.54 1.71 -5.30
N ILE A 249 0.56 1.70 -4.38
CA ILE A 249 0.78 1.51 -2.94
C ILE A 249 1.59 0.24 -2.67
N ASP A 250 1.27 -0.84 -3.38
CA ASP A 250 1.94 -2.14 -3.20
C ASP A 250 3.41 -2.13 -3.63
N GLN A 251 3.88 -1.15 -4.41
CA GLN A 251 5.30 -1.02 -4.77
C GLN A 251 6.10 -0.21 -3.76
N LEU A 252 5.45 0.76 -3.11
CA LEU A 252 6.08 1.66 -2.17
C LEU A 252 6.50 0.98 -0.87
N ALA A 253 5.78 -0.06 -0.46
CA ALA A 253 5.88 -0.54 0.92
C ALA A 253 5.78 -2.06 1.04
N TRP A 254 6.18 -2.77 -0.02
CA TRP A 254 6.25 -4.23 -0.01
C TRP A 254 7.35 -4.75 0.89
N ASP A 255 7.03 -5.58 1.88
CA ASP A 255 7.97 -5.97 2.94
C ASP A 255 8.27 -7.48 3.04
N ASN A 256 7.42 -8.35 2.51
CA ASN A 256 7.60 -9.81 2.64
C ASN A 256 8.46 -10.43 1.51
N GLY A 257 8.82 -9.68 0.47
CA GLY A 257 9.66 -10.18 -0.62
C GLY A 257 9.08 -11.33 -1.46
N VAL A 258 7.79 -11.68 -1.37
CA VAL A 258 7.12 -12.66 -2.27
C VAL A 258 6.46 -11.99 -3.48
N GLY A 259 6.06 -10.73 -3.33
CA GLY A 259 5.33 -9.93 -4.31
C GLY A 259 3.80 -10.11 -4.21
N ILE A 260 3.06 -9.12 -4.71
CA ILE A 260 1.58 -9.19 -4.85
C ILE A 260 1.11 -10.09 -6.00
N LEU A 261 2.04 -10.56 -6.85
CA LEU A 261 1.76 -11.35 -8.05
C LEU A 261 0.78 -10.65 -9.01
N ARG A 262 0.97 -9.33 -9.19
CA ARG A 262 0.23 -8.49 -10.14
C ARG A 262 1.20 -7.60 -10.90
N GLU A 263 0.85 -7.27 -12.13
CA GLU A 263 1.60 -6.31 -12.92
C GLU A 263 1.28 -4.87 -12.48
N PRO A 264 2.28 -3.97 -12.48
CA PRO A 264 2.10 -2.60 -12.01
C PRO A 264 1.31 -1.74 -13.02
N LEU A 265 0.50 -0.80 -12.51
CA LEU A 265 -0.13 0.28 -13.31
C LEU A 265 0.67 1.59 -13.25
N ILE A 266 1.53 1.74 -12.26
CA ILE A 266 2.48 2.84 -12.11
C ILE A 266 3.75 2.28 -11.48
N GLU A 267 4.92 2.79 -11.82
CA GLU A 267 6.19 2.48 -11.15
C GLU A 267 6.83 3.75 -10.58
N TYR A 268 7.53 3.61 -9.46
CA TYR A 268 8.24 4.70 -8.79
C TYR A 268 9.76 4.47 -8.81
N ALA A 269 10.51 5.54 -9.00
CA ALA A 269 11.95 5.58 -8.79
C ALA A 269 12.28 6.78 -7.90
N TYR A 270 12.82 6.48 -6.71
CA TYR A 270 13.22 7.49 -5.73
C TYR A 270 14.73 7.71 -5.75
N THR A 271 15.13 8.97 -5.79
CA THR A 271 16.45 9.45 -5.39
C THR A 271 16.30 10.37 -4.19
N ASP A 272 17.41 10.86 -3.62
CA ASP A 272 17.35 11.73 -2.43
C ASP A 272 16.51 12.99 -2.66
N ASN A 273 16.49 13.51 -3.90
CA ASN A 273 15.86 14.78 -4.25
C ASN A 273 14.80 14.69 -5.34
N ILE A 274 14.66 13.54 -6.02
CA ILE A 274 13.76 13.41 -7.18
C ILE A 274 12.88 12.17 -7.01
N ILE A 275 11.58 12.35 -7.27
CA ILE A 275 10.63 11.27 -7.49
C ILE A 275 10.35 11.20 -8.99
N GLN A 276 10.62 10.06 -9.61
CA GLN A 276 10.19 9.77 -10.97
C GLN A 276 9.10 8.71 -10.95
N THR A 277 8.04 8.92 -11.73
CA THR A 277 6.98 7.92 -11.89
C THR A 277 6.74 7.63 -13.36
N VAL A 278 6.32 6.39 -13.65
CA VAL A 278 5.86 5.96 -14.98
C VAL A 278 4.52 5.29 -14.83
N GLN A 279 3.46 5.93 -15.31
CA GLN A 279 2.10 5.39 -15.29
C GLN A 279 1.74 4.79 -16.66
N TYR A 280 1.10 3.63 -16.62
CA TYR A 280 0.76 2.79 -17.76
C TYR A 280 -0.70 2.96 -18.16
N GLN A 281 -0.95 3.29 -19.43
CA GLN A 281 -2.27 3.55 -19.96
C GLN A 281 -2.52 2.85 -21.30
N ASN A 282 -3.77 2.47 -21.54
CA ASN A 282 -4.21 1.90 -22.82
C ASN A 282 -4.58 3.00 -23.84
N ASP A 283 -5.08 2.60 -25.02
CA ASP A 283 -5.46 3.54 -26.09
C ASP A 283 -6.63 4.48 -25.74
N ARG A 284 -7.37 4.16 -24.67
CA ARG A 284 -8.42 5.02 -24.11
C ARG A 284 -7.92 5.91 -22.98
N LEU A 285 -6.59 5.94 -22.77
CA LEU A 285 -5.92 6.63 -21.67
C LEU A 285 -6.35 6.14 -20.28
N GLN A 286 -6.87 4.92 -20.19
CA GLN A 286 -7.24 4.29 -18.92
C GLN A 286 -6.06 3.52 -18.33
N PRO A 287 -5.91 3.47 -16.99
CA PRO A 287 -4.88 2.66 -16.33
C PRO A 287 -4.92 1.21 -16.79
N THR A 288 -3.76 0.65 -17.11
CA THR A 288 -3.65 -0.72 -17.63
C THR A 288 -2.31 -1.35 -17.23
N PRO A 289 -2.22 -2.69 -17.12
CA PRO A 289 -0.96 -3.36 -16.84
C PRO A 289 0.15 -2.96 -17.81
N LYS A 290 1.39 -2.91 -17.30
CA LYS A 290 2.61 -2.56 -18.05
C LYS A 290 2.71 -3.18 -19.45
N LYS A 291 2.40 -4.47 -19.60
CA LYS A 291 2.50 -5.17 -20.90
C LYS A 291 1.40 -4.81 -21.90
N GLU A 292 0.25 -4.35 -21.43
CA GLU A 292 -0.91 -3.97 -22.25
C GLU A 292 -0.89 -2.47 -22.60
N ALA A 293 0.06 -1.72 -22.03
CA ALA A 293 0.14 -0.28 -22.17
C ALA A 293 0.59 0.17 -23.56
N THR A 294 -0.11 1.15 -24.10
CA THR A 294 0.20 1.84 -25.36
C THR A 294 0.56 3.31 -25.15
N HIS A 295 0.30 3.83 -23.95
CA HIS A 295 0.61 5.19 -23.52
C HIS A 295 1.33 5.16 -22.18
N PHE A 296 2.29 6.08 -22.03
CA PHE A 296 3.12 6.20 -20.83
C PHE A 296 3.09 7.65 -20.37
N VAL A 297 2.79 7.86 -19.09
CA VAL A 297 2.91 9.18 -18.45
C VAL A 297 4.10 9.13 -17.52
N THR A 298 5.16 9.83 -17.89
CA THR A 298 6.34 9.99 -17.05
C THR A 298 6.23 11.30 -16.29
N ARG A 299 6.37 11.25 -14.97
CA ARG A 299 6.43 12.44 -14.13
C ARG A 299 7.77 12.49 -13.42
N VAL A 300 8.36 13.67 -13.36
CA VAL A 300 9.58 13.93 -12.60
C VAL A 300 9.27 15.08 -11.65
N TYR A 301 9.47 14.84 -10.36
CA TYR A 301 9.22 15.80 -9.31
C TYR A 301 10.51 16.04 -8.51
N ASP A 302 11.04 17.25 -8.62
CA ASP A 302 12.20 17.71 -7.86
C ASP A 302 11.75 18.27 -6.50
N LEU A 303 12.08 17.54 -5.44
CA LEU A 303 11.70 17.85 -4.06
C LEU A 303 12.42 19.06 -3.48
N VAL A 304 13.54 19.49 -4.09
CA VAL A 304 14.36 20.63 -3.62
C VAL A 304 13.87 21.93 -4.23
N HIS A 305 13.59 21.93 -5.54
CA HIS A 305 13.19 23.13 -6.27
C HIS A 305 11.68 23.24 -6.50
N ASP A 306 10.90 22.25 -6.03
CA ASP A 306 9.45 22.13 -6.27
C ASP A 306 9.09 22.20 -7.77
N ASN A 307 9.95 21.60 -8.60
CA ASN A 307 9.76 21.59 -10.04
C ASN A 307 9.07 20.29 -10.47
N TYR A 308 8.03 20.46 -11.28
CA TYR A 308 7.26 19.36 -11.86
C TYR A 308 7.45 19.31 -13.38
N GLN A 309 7.74 18.13 -13.91
CA GLN A 309 7.74 17.86 -15.34
C GLN A 309 6.89 16.63 -15.63
N GLU A 310 6.01 16.76 -16.64
CA GLU A 310 5.20 15.67 -17.15
C GLU A 310 5.47 15.47 -18.63
N ARG A 311 5.58 14.21 -19.04
CA ARG A 311 5.63 13.82 -20.44
C ARG A 311 4.70 12.65 -20.69
N ARG A 312 3.80 12.81 -21.67
CA ARG A 312 2.96 11.73 -22.19
C ARG A 312 3.47 11.27 -23.54
N VAL A 313 3.67 9.96 -23.69
CA VAL A 313 4.19 9.35 -24.92
C VAL A 313 3.31 8.19 -25.32
N LYS A 314 2.92 8.12 -26.60
CA LYS A 314 2.33 6.93 -27.21
C LYS A 314 3.44 6.07 -27.79
N GLY A 315 3.40 4.77 -27.56
CA GLY A 315 4.37 3.83 -28.11
C GLY A 315 4.26 2.44 -27.51
N VAL A 316 5.31 1.65 -27.69
CA VAL A 316 5.49 0.36 -27.02
C VAL A 316 6.69 0.49 -26.09
N LEU A 317 6.64 -0.20 -24.95
CA LEU A 317 7.79 -0.26 -24.05
C LEU A 317 8.99 -0.87 -24.75
N ASN A 318 10.13 -0.18 -24.65
CA ASN A 318 11.39 -0.72 -25.13
C ASN A 318 11.89 -1.84 -24.20
N ALA A 319 12.93 -2.55 -24.63
CA ALA A 319 13.50 -3.65 -23.85
C ALA A 319 14.01 -3.19 -22.47
N GLN A 320 14.54 -1.96 -22.39
CA GLN A 320 15.10 -1.39 -21.16
C GLN A 320 14.06 -1.13 -20.07
N ALA A 321 12.79 -0.90 -20.44
CA ALA A 321 11.71 -0.79 -19.45
C ALA A 321 11.49 -2.09 -18.66
N TYR A 322 11.86 -3.24 -19.24
CA TYR A 322 11.76 -4.54 -18.59
C TYR A 322 13.10 -5.11 -18.14
N PHE A 323 14.19 -4.71 -18.78
CA PHE A 323 15.55 -5.14 -18.47
C PHE A 323 16.46 -3.90 -18.43
N PRO A 324 16.43 -3.14 -17.32
CA PRO A 324 17.09 -1.83 -17.26
C PRO A 324 18.62 -1.92 -17.36
N TRP A 325 19.20 -3.10 -17.12
CA TRP A 325 20.65 -3.29 -17.12
C TRP A 325 21.11 -3.99 -18.40
N VAL A 326 21.94 -3.31 -19.19
CA VAL A 326 22.43 -3.85 -20.47
C VAL A 326 23.95 -4.06 -20.42
N ASP A 327 24.39 -5.28 -20.70
CA ASP A 327 25.79 -5.67 -20.92
C ASP A 327 26.00 -5.77 -22.43
N GLU A 328 26.47 -4.69 -23.06
CA GLU A 328 26.68 -4.60 -24.51
C GLU A 328 27.77 -5.57 -24.99
N GLN A 329 28.84 -5.76 -24.20
CA GLN A 329 29.94 -6.66 -24.56
C GLN A 329 29.50 -8.13 -24.55
N GLY A 330 28.70 -8.50 -23.56
CA GLY A 330 28.16 -9.85 -23.42
C GLY A 330 26.85 -10.08 -24.15
N MET A 331 26.29 -9.06 -24.80
CA MET A 331 24.96 -9.04 -25.43
C MET A 331 23.87 -9.59 -24.51
N LYS A 332 23.73 -9.00 -23.32
CA LYS A 332 22.71 -9.40 -22.33
C LYS A 332 21.89 -8.22 -21.86
N MET A 333 20.63 -8.49 -21.60
CA MET A 333 19.74 -7.59 -20.88
C MET A 333 19.33 -8.25 -19.57
N MET A 334 19.41 -7.51 -18.47
CA MET A 334 19.31 -8.04 -17.13
C MET A 334 18.24 -7.29 -16.32
N ASN A 335 17.47 -8.05 -15.56
CA ASN A 335 16.66 -7.54 -14.45
C ASN A 335 16.93 -8.37 -13.19
N TYR A 336 16.65 -7.76 -12.05
CA TYR A 336 16.87 -8.31 -10.72
C TYR A 336 15.54 -8.33 -9.97
N LEU A 337 15.30 -9.43 -9.27
CA LEU A 337 14.15 -9.60 -8.40
C LEU A 337 14.63 -10.17 -7.07
N VAL A 338 14.05 -9.70 -5.97
CA VAL A 338 14.21 -10.32 -4.65
C VAL A 338 13.00 -11.22 -4.43
N LEU A 339 13.25 -12.49 -4.13
CA LEU A 339 12.21 -13.40 -3.70
C LEU A 339 12.57 -13.99 -2.34
N ASN A 340 11.65 -13.93 -1.37
CA ASN A 340 11.80 -14.61 -0.09
C ASN A 340 10.73 -15.69 0.09
N PRO A 341 11.00 -16.94 -0.32
CA PRO A 341 10.02 -18.01 -0.25
C PRO A 341 9.67 -18.45 1.18
N GLN A 342 10.42 -18.03 2.21
CA GLN A 342 10.13 -18.36 3.61
C GLN A 342 8.74 -17.90 4.04
N TYR A 343 8.28 -16.77 3.50
CA TYR A 343 6.97 -16.22 3.85
C TYR A 343 5.85 -16.99 3.14
N SER A 344 6.09 -17.66 2.03
CA SER A 344 5.02 -18.37 1.32
C SER A 344 4.69 -19.75 1.94
N LEU A 345 3.44 -20.21 1.79
CA LEU A 345 3.05 -21.57 2.19
C LEU A 345 3.52 -22.65 1.22
N ASP A 346 3.68 -22.29 -0.06
CA ASP A 346 4.05 -23.18 -1.17
C ASP A 346 5.54 -23.11 -1.53
N GLU A 347 6.38 -22.60 -0.63
CA GLU A 347 7.81 -22.37 -0.83
C GLU A 347 8.13 -21.55 -2.10
N GLY A 348 7.24 -20.63 -2.44
CA GLY A 348 7.39 -19.57 -3.43
C GLY A 348 6.95 -20.01 -4.82
N LEU A 349 6.37 -21.20 -4.98
CA LEU A 349 6.05 -21.80 -6.27
C LEU A 349 5.22 -20.86 -7.16
N CYS A 350 4.15 -20.27 -6.62
CA CYS A 350 3.31 -19.32 -7.36
C CYS A 350 4.07 -18.06 -7.75
N ALA A 351 4.96 -17.57 -6.89
CA ALA A 351 5.78 -16.40 -7.17
C ALA A 351 6.81 -16.68 -8.26
N TYR A 352 7.53 -17.81 -8.18
CA TYR A 352 8.44 -18.24 -9.25
C TYR A 352 7.70 -18.32 -10.58
N GLU A 353 6.56 -19.02 -10.64
CA GLU A 353 5.78 -19.13 -11.88
C GLU A 353 5.39 -17.76 -12.42
N PHE A 354 4.82 -16.90 -11.57
CA PHE A 354 4.37 -15.56 -11.95
C PHE A 354 5.52 -14.76 -12.57
N TYR A 355 6.65 -14.63 -11.87
CA TYR A 355 7.76 -13.81 -12.35
C TYR A 355 8.46 -14.42 -13.57
N LEU A 356 8.61 -15.74 -13.64
CA LEU A 356 9.20 -16.39 -14.80
C LEU A 356 8.36 -16.15 -16.06
N ARG A 357 7.03 -16.32 -15.98
CA ARG A 357 6.13 -15.98 -17.08
C ARG A 357 6.19 -14.49 -17.40
N ASN A 358 6.16 -13.64 -16.36
CA ASN A 358 6.16 -12.20 -16.51
C ASN A 358 7.33 -11.69 -17.35
N TYR A 359 8.52 -12.25 -17.16
CA TYR A 359 9.73 -11.86 -17.90
C TYR A 359 9.97 -12.67 -19.19
N LEU A 360 9.48 -13.91 -19.28
CA LEU A 360 9.61 -14.72 -20.50
C LEU A 360 8.67 -14.26 -21.60
N GLU A 361 7.46 -13.80 -21.24
CA GLU A 361 6.39 -13.49 -22.20
C GLU A 361 6.41 -12.02 -22.65
N ILE A 362 7.54 -11.34 -22.46
CA ILE A 362 7.75 -9.97 -22.95
C ILE A 362 8.04 -10.02 -24.45
N ASN A 363 7.36 -9.17 -25.21
CA ASN A 363 7.67 -8.95 -26.63
C ASN A 363 8.67 -7.80 -26.76
N VAL A 364 9.95 -8.13 -26.92
CA VAL A 364 10.98 -7.14 -27.27
C VAL A 364 10.77 -6.73 -28.73
N THR A 365 10.32 -5.50 -28.95
CA THR A 365 10.11 -4.92 -30.28
C THR A 365 11.33 -4.14 -30.80
N ASP A 366 12.30 -3.87 -29.94
CA ASP A 366 13.49 -3.08 -30.27
C ASP A 366 14.50 -3.91 -31.08
N GLU A 367 14.67 -3.58 -32.36
CA GLU A 367 15.60 -4.23 -33.30
C GLU A 367 17.01 -4.37 -32.72
N ARG A 368 17.48 -3.37 -31.95
CA ARG A 368 18.83 -3.38 -31.35
C ARG A 368 19.07 -4.58 -30.44
N TYR A 369 18.04 -5.05 -29.75
CA TYR A 369 18.17 -6.04 -28.69
C TYR A 369 17.66 -7.43 -29.08
N HIS A 370 17.33 -7.67 -30.35
CA HIS A 370 16.81 -8.97 -30.80
C HIS A 370 17.81 -10.12 -30.58
N GLU A 371 19.11 -9.84 -30.67
CA GLU A 371 20.16 -10.84 -30.45
C GLU A 371 20.62 -10.93 -28.98
N TYR A 372 20.11 -10.05 -28.11
CA TYR A 372 20.52 -10.02 -26.71
C TYR A 372 19.83 -11.12 -25.91
N LEU A 373 20.58 -11.77 -25.03
CA LEU A 373 20.03 -12.73 -24.09
C LEU A 373 19.34 -12.00 -22.94
N ALA A 374 18.04 -12.22 -22.76
CA ALA A 374 17.32 -11.79 -21.58
C ALA A 374 17.71 -12.65 -20.37
N VAL A 375 18.02 -11.99 -19.25
CA VAL A 375 18.49 -12.61 -18.01
C VAL A 375 17.68 -12.06 -16.84
N LEU A 376 17.04 -12.95 -16.09
CA LEU A 376 16.43 -12.63 -14.82
C LEU A 376 17.30 -13.18 -13.68
N ASN A 377 17.76 -12.29 -12.81
CA ASN A 377 18.50 -12.65 -11.61
C ASN A 377 17.54 -12.60 -10.41
N ILE A 378 17.22 -13.76 -9.86
CA ILE A 378 16.38 -13.91 -8.66
C ILE A 378 17.30 -14.08 -7.45
N TYR A 379 17.31 -13.08 -6.59
CA TYR A 379 17.96 -13.15 -5.29
C TYR A 379 17.09 -13.96 -4.33
N LEU A 380 17.70 -14.91 -3.62
CA LEU A 380 17.04 -15.78 -2.64
C LEU A 380 17.83 -15.83 -1.32
N PRO A 381 17.16 -16.10 -0.19
CA PRO A 381 17.88 -16.53 1.01
C PRO A 381 18.74 -17.75 0.70
N ASP A 382 19.97 -17.77 1.23
CA ASP A 382 21.01 -18.74 0.87
C ASP A 382 20.54 -20.21 1.00
N GLU A 383 19.69 -20.51 1.99
CA GLU A 383 19.12 -21.84 2.22
C GLU A 383 18.13 -22.30 1.14
N PHE A 384 17.53 -21.37 0.37
CA PHE A 384 16.59 -21.69 -0.71
C PHE A 384 17.27 -21.98 -2.04
N LEU A 385 18.57 -21.72 -2.19
CA LEU A 385 19.31 -22.07 -3.41
C LEU A 385 19.35 -23.57 -3.69
N THR A 386 19.26 -24.40 -2.66
CA THR A 386 19.20 -25.87 -2.79
C THR A 386 17.77 -26.38 -2.92
N LYS A 387 16.75 -25.54 -2.69
CA LYS A 387 15.32 -25.88 -2.66
C LYS A 387 14.54 -25.28 -3.83
N ILE A 388 15.21 -24.91 -4.92
CA ILE A 388 14.55 -24.35 -6.11
C ILE A 388 13.54 -25.38 -6.65
N PRO A 389 12.24 -25.04 -6.80
CA PRO A 389 11.18 -25.99 -7.16
C PRO A 389 11.18 -26.33 -8.67
N TYR A 390 12.35 -26.60 -9.25
CA TYR A 390 12.56 -26.78 -10.69
C TYR A 390 11.67 -27.87 -11.31
N LYS A 391 11.54 -29.03 -10.66
CA LYS A 391 10.72 -30.14 -11.20
C LYS A 391 9.24 -29.75 -11.25
N VAL A 392 8.72 -29.18 -10.17
CA VAL A 392 7.33 -28.76 -10.05
C VAL A 392 7.01 -27.63 -11.03
N LEU A 393 7.92 -26.65 -11.18
CA LEU A 393 7.78 -25.58 -12.18
C LEU A 393 7.68 -26.15 -13.60
N LYS A 394 8.53 -27.13 -13.94
CA LYS A 394 8.51 -27.78 -15.26
C LYS A 394 7.21 -28.55 -15.51
N GLU A 395 6.64 -29.19 -14.48
CA GLU A 395 5.36 -29.90 -14.57
C GLU A 395 4.18 -28.93 -14.69
N LYS A 396 4.23 -27.77 -14.02
CA LYS A 396 3.16 -26.77 -14.05
C LYS A 396 3.16 -25.92 -15.32
N MET A 397 4.35 -25.65 -15.87
CA MET A 397 4.56 -24.80 -17.05
C MET A 397 4.84 -25.64 -18.29
N VAL A 398 3.92 -26.54 -18.64
CA VAL A 398 4.07 -27.52 -19.74
C VAL A 398 4.24 -26.91 -21.12
N ASP A 399 3.77 -25.67 -21.30
CA ASP A 399 3.91 -24.87 -22.52
C ASP A 399 5.32 -24.29 -22.70
N ILE A 400 6.20 -24.43 -21.71
CA ILE A 400 7.52 -23.81 -21.67
C ILE A 400 8.61 -24.88 -21.67
N HIS A 401 9.61 -24.74 -22.54
CA HIS A 401 10.74 -25.64 -22.58
C HIS A 401 11.79 -25.27 -21.52
N PHE A 402 12.02 -26.18 -20.56
CA PHE A 402 13.06 -26.04 -19.54
C PHE A 402 14.33 -26.81 -19.94
N THR A 403 15.46 -26.09 -19.93
CA THR A 403 16.78 -26.73 -19.97
C THR A 403 17.16 -27.30 -18.60
N ARG A 404 18.18 -28.17 -18.56
CA ARG A 404 18.66 -28.78 -17.32
C ARG A 404 19.14 -27.72 -16.32
N LEU A 405 18.77 -27.90 -15.06
CA LEU A 405 19.28 -27.13 -13.93
C LEU A 405 20.80 -27.29 -13.82
N LYS A 406 21.53 -26.17 -13.88
CA LYS A 406 23.00 -26.12 -13.81
C LYS A 406 23.43 -25.41 -12.53
N LYS A 407 24.50 -25.90 -11.90
CA LYS A 407 25.12 -25.30 -10.72
C LYS A 407 26.54 -24.87 -11.05
N ARG A 408 26.90 -23.63 -10.74
CA ARG A 408 28.28 -23.09 -10.87
C ARG A 408 28.61 -22.30 -9.62
N LYS A 409 29.63 -22.70 -8.85
CA LYS A 409 30.11 -22.10 -7.58
C LYS A 409 29.01 -21.35 -6.77
N GLN A 410 28.73 -20.09 -7.11
CA GLN A 410 27.82 -19.19 -6.39
C GLN A 410 26.46 -18.93 -7.07
N ARG A 411 26.10 -19.66 -8.13
CA ARG A 411 24.81 -19.52 -8.82
C ARG A 411 24.23 -20.85 -9.26
N VAL A 412 22.91 -20.95 -9.16
CA VAL A 412 22.12 -21.99 -9.81
C VAL A 412 21.38 -21.34 -10.97
N PHE A 413 21.28 -21.98 -12.12
CA PHE A 413 20.59 -21.38 -13.26
C PHE A 413 19.99 -22.43 -14.19
N PHE A 414 18.98 -22.00 -14.93
CA PHE A 414 18.45 -22.71 -16.08
C PHE A 414 17.93 -21.70 -17.09
N ASP A 415 17.77 -22.15 -18.32
CA ASP A 415 17.15 -21.38 -19.39
C ASP A 415 15.74 -21.93 -19.66
N ILE A 416 14.78 -21.04 -19.89
CA ILE A 416 13.42 -21.32 -20.34
C ILE A 416 13.14 -20.69 -21.70
N LYS A 417 12.37 -21.38 -22.53
CA LYS A 417 12.00 -20.92 -23.88
C LYS A 417 10.52 -21.15 -24.17
N LYS A 418 9.90 -20.16 -24.82
CA LYS A 418 8.53 -20.22 -25.34
C LYS A 418 8.49 -19.47 -26.66
N ASP A 419 8.12 -20.16 -27.74
CA ASP A 419 8.18 -19.64 -29.11
C ASP A 419 9.56 -19.03 -29.42
N LYS A 420 9.61 -17.75 -29.78
CA LYS A 420 10.85 -16.99 -30.05
C LYS A 420 11.53 -16.45 -28.79
N ASN A 421 10.86 -16.49 -27.63
CA ASN A 421 11.37 -15.88 -26.41
C ASN A 421 12.27 -16.85 -25.64
N HIS A 422 13.38 -16.33 -25.12
CA HIS A 422 14.37 -17.07 -24.35
C HIS A 422 14.78 -16.24 -23.13
N LEU A 423 14.53 -16.78 -21.94
CA LEU A 423 14.96 -16.20 -20.67
C LEU A 423 15.97 -17.12 -19.97
N ARG A 424 17.11 -16.56 -19.57
CA ARG A 424 18.02 -17.20 -18.61
C ARG A 424 17.64 -16.78 -17.19
N VAL A 425 17.40 -17.76 -16.34
CA VAL A 425 17.05 -17.55 -14.94
C VAL A 425 18.24 -17.90 -14.07
N ASN A 426 18.79 -16.93 -13.38
CA ASN A 426 19.85 -17.13 -12.39
C ASN A 426 19.28 -16.99 -10.98
N PHE A 427 19.63 -17.90 -10.09
CA PHE A 427 19.38 -17.78 -8.66
C PHE A 427 20.68 -17.43 -7.95
N VAL A 428 20.64 -16.34 -7.18
CA VAL A 428 21.79 -15.73 -6.54
C VAL A 428 21.50 -15.61 -5.02
N PRO A 429 22.45 -15.94 -4.14
CA PRO A 429 22.24 -15.78 -2.71
C PRO A 429 22.17 -14.31 -2.27
N PHE A 430 21.36 -14.03 -1.24
CA PHE A 430 21.31 -12.73 -0.57
C PHE A 430 22.67 -12.30 -0.01
N SER A 431 23.54 -13.22 0.38
CA SER A 431 24.88 -12.89 0.86
C SER A 431 25.75 -12.11 -0.15
N ILE A 432 25.51 -12.26 -1.46
CA ILE A 432 26.21 -11.49 -2.51
C ILE A 432 25.64 -10.07 -2.65
N MET A 433 24.38 -9.89 -2.28
CA MET A 433 23.64 -8.64 -2.35
C MET A 433 24.15 -7.57 -1.38
N LYS A 434 24.75 -7.98 -0.25
CA LYS A 434 25.28 -7.07 0.80
C LYS A 434 26.36 -6.10 0.30
N ASN A 435 26.95 -6.34 -0.87
CA ASN A 435 27.96 -5.47 -1.48
C ASN A 435 27.42 -4.53 -2.56
N THR A 436 26.13 -4.60 -2.89
CA THR A 436 25.49 -3.74 -3.90
C THR A 436 24.44 -2.86 -3.23
N SER A 437 24.81 -1.60 -2.97
CA SER A 437 23.95 -0.53 -2.44
C SER A 437 22.80 -0.11 -3.38
N GLU A 438 22.47 -0.92 -4.38
CA GLU A 438 21.67 -0.51 -5.55
C GLU A 438 20.25 -1.11 -5.60
N ILE A 439 19.94 -2.12 -4.78
CA ILE A 439 18.64 -2.82 -4.92
C ILE A 439 17.53 -2.14 -4.09
N SER A 440 17.89 -1.23 -3.19
CA SER A 440 16.96 -0.31 -2.52
C SER A 440 16.35 0.75 -3.46
N ARG A 441 16.76 0.80 -4.73
CA ARG A 441 16.25 1.76 -5.73
C ARG A 441 15.30 1.18 -6.77
N VAL A 442 15.08 -0.14 -6.79
CA VAL A 442 14.27 -0.84 -7.83
C VAL A 442 13.00 -1.49 -7.26
N GLY A 443 12.71 -1.29 -5.97
CA GLY A 443 11.48 -1.80 -5.36
C GLY A 443 11.25 -1.18 -3.99
N GLY A 444 10.97 0.12 -3.95
CA GLY A 444 10.65 0.84 -2.74
C GLY A 444 9.62 1.92 -2.95
#